data_AF-A0A7C7AMT8-F1
#
_entry.id   AF-A0A7C7AMT8-F1
#
_cell.length_a   1.000
_cell.length_b   1.000
_cell.length_c   1.000
_cell.angle_alpha   90.00
_cell.angle_beta   90.00
_cell.angle_gamma   90.00
#
_symmetry.space_group_name_H-M   'P 1'
#
loop_
_entity.id
_entity.type
_entity.pdbx_description
1 polymer ?
#
loop_
_entity_poly.entity_id
_entity_poly.type
_entity_poly.pdbx_seq_one_letter_code
_entity_poly.pdbx_strand_id
1 'polypeptide(L)'
;MEKNKLLKVSGIMCIVFATISILALLGSIGLTSKLESMGVSEMTIMIVRLTAFFGVVISIFNLVAGIIGVAQRNLTLCVIFGGIMIALQVVNLIILISTGEFTARNMIGVVLPITYLLGAIVAKSENAY
;
A
#
# COMPACT_ATOMS: atom_id res chain seq x y z
N MET A 1 14.17 -12.82 -21.10
CA MET A 1 13.69 -11.60 -20.42
C MET A 1 14.71 -11.22 -19.38
N GLU A 2 15.22 -9.98 -19.38
CA GLU A 2 16.22 -9.53 -18.39
C GLU A 2 15.69 -9.70 -16.96
N LYS A 3 16.35 -10.60 -16.21
CA LYS A 3 15.84 -11.39 -15.07
C LYS A 3 15.40 -10.60 -13.83
N ASN A 4 15.66 -9.31 -13.80
CA ASN A 4 15.35 -8.43 -12.68
C ASN A 4 14.33 -7.32 -13.02
N LYS A 5 13.83 -7.27 -14.26
CA LYS A 5 12.90 -6.21 -14.70
C LYS A 5 11.58 -6.23 -13.95
N LEU A 6 11.04 -7.40 -13.60
CA LEU A 6 9.74 -7.48 -12.91
C LEU A 6 9.78 -6.86 -11.52
N LEU A 7 10.82 -7.15 -10.73
CA LEU A 7 11.00 -6.54 -9.40
C LEU A 7 11.29 -5.04 -9.50
N LYS A 8 12.05 -4.63 -10.53
CA LYS A 8 12.35 -3.22 -10.76
C LYS A 8 11.11 -2.43 -11.18
N VAL A 9 10.29 -2.98 -12.07
CA VAL A 9 9.02 -2.38 -12.52
C VAL A 9 7.99 -2.36 -11.40
N SER A 10 7.84 -3.45 -10.63
CA SER A 10 6.92 -3.49 -9.50
C SER A 10 7.36 -2.54 -8.37
N GLY A 11 8.66 -2.43 -8.12
CA GLY A 11 9.22 -1.45 -7.18
C GLY A 11 8.95 0.00 -7.60
N ILE A 12 9.17 0.33 -8.87
CA ILE A 12 8.84 1.66 -9.42
C ILE A 12 7.33 1.93 -9.33
N MET A 13 6.48 0.95 -9.67
CA MET A 13 5.03 1.06 -9.51
C MET A 13 4.66 1.33 -8.04
N CYS A 14 5.22 0.61 -7.09
CA CYS A 14 4.99 0.86 -5.66
C CYS A 14 5.37 2.29 -5.24
N ILE A 15 6.49 2.83 -5.73
CA ILE A 15 6.90 4.22 -5.44
C ILE A 15 5.87 5.21 -6.01
N VAL A 16 5.49 5.08 -7.28
CA VAL A 16 4.55 6.01 -7.93
C VAL A 16 3.19 5.99 -7.24
N PHE A 17 2.64 4.80 -6.98
CA PHE A 17 1.36 4.67 -6.28
C PHE A 17 1.42 5.15 -4.83
N ALA A 18 2.51 4.89 -4.10
CA ALA A 18 2.70 5.43 -2.76
C ALA A 18 2.71 6.97 -2.75
N THR A 19 3.40 7.59 -3.71
CA THR A 19 3.51 9.04 -3.81
C THR A 19 2.14 9.68 -4.10
N ILE A 20 1.36 9.08 -5.01
CA ILE A 20 -0.01 9.52 -5.32
C ILE A 20 -0.92 9.36 -4.10
N SER A 21 -0.84 8.22 -3.40
CA SER A 21 -1.63 7.98 -2.19
C SER A 21 -1.33 8.99 -1.08
N ILE A 22 -0.05 9.34 -0.87
CA ILE A 22 0.34 10.38 0.10
C ILE A 22 -0.24 11.74 -0.28
N LEU A 23 -0.19 12.12 -1.57
CA LEU A 23 -0.79 13.37 -2.04
C LEU A 23 -2.32 13.38 -1.86
N ALA A 24 -2.99 12.26 -2.13
CA ALA A 24 -4.43 12.12 -1.92
C ALA A 24 -4.81 12.22 -0.44
N LEU A 25 -4.00 11.64 0.45
CA LEU A 25 -4.19 11.71 1.90
C LEU A 25 -3.93 13.11 2.46
N LEU A 26 -2.97 13.87 1.91
CA LEU A 26 -2.81 15.28 2.26
C LEU A 26 -4.04 16.11 1.85
N GLY A 27 -4.68 15.76 0.73
CA GLY A 27 -5.95 16.37 0.31
C GLY A 27 -7.14 16.05 1.22
N SER A 28 -7.14 14.89 1.89
CA SER A 28 -8.25 14.49 2.77
C SER A 28 -8.21 15.13 4.17
N ILE A 29 -7.08 15.73 4.58
CA ILE A 29 -6.97 16.50 5.83
C ILE A 29 -7.92 17.72 5.83
N GLY A 30 -8.20 18.30 4.66
CA GLY A 30 -9.20 19.36 4.50
C GLY A 30 -10.66 18.87 4.53
N LEU A 31 -10.89 17.56 4.42
CA LEU A 31 -12.22 16.97 4.45
C LEU A 31 -12.72 16.78 5.89
N THR A 32 -11.86 16.31 6.79
CA THR A 32 -12.22 16.04 8.19
C THR A 32 -12.69 17.29 8.93
N SER A 33 -12.03 18.43 8.67
CA SER A 33 -12.42 19.75 9.20
C SER A 33 -13.77 20.24 8.65
N LYS A 34 -14.14 19.85 7.42
CA LYS A 34 -15.48 20.11 6.87
C LYS A 34 -16.55 19.19 7.47
N LEU A 35 -16.25 17.91 7.70
CA LEU A 35 -17.19 16.96 8.33
C LEU A 35 -17.57 17.41 9.75
N GLU A 36 -16.62 17.95 10.51
CA GLU A 36 -16.86 18.56 11.83
C GLU A 36 -17.84 19.73 11.74
N SER A 37 -17.70 20.59 10.73
CA SER A 37 -18.61 21.72 10.51
C SER A 37 -20.01 21.32 10.03
N MET A 38 -20.20 20.08 9.55
CA MET A 38 -21.46 19.56 9.02
C MET A 38 -22.27 18.76 10.07
N GLY A 39 -21.80 18.68 11.33
CA GLY A 39 -22.49 17.97 12.40
C GLY A 39 -22.46 16.45 12.27
N VAL A 40 -21.47 15.91 11.53
CA VAL A 40 -21.26 14.46 11.42
C VAL A 40 -20.85 13.89 12.78
N SER A 41 -21.29 12.67 13.11
CA SER A 41 -21.00 12.05 14.41
C SER A 41 -19.50 11.95 14.68
N GLU A 42 -19.09 12.17 15.94
CA GLU A 42 -17.68 12.04 16.36
C GLU A 42 -17.12 10.65 16.06
N MET A 43 -17.94 9.60 16.16
CA MET A 43 -17.55 8.23 15.82
C MET A 43 -17.16 8.11 14.34
N THR A 44 -17.92 8.72 13.43
CA THR A 44 -17.60 8.72 12.00
C THR A 44 -16.31 9.49 11.72
N ILE A 45 -16.11 10.64 12.37
CA ILE A 45 -14.89 11.44 12.24
C ILE A 45 -13.67 10.66 12.74
N MET A 46 -13.80 9.94 13.85
CA MET A 46 -12.75 9.09 14.40
C MET A 46 -12.38 7.96 13.43
N ILE A 47 -13.37 7.30 12.82
CA ILE A 47 -13.15 6.25 11.81
C ILE A 47 -12.38 6.81 10.61
N VAL A 48 -12.77 7.97 10.07
CA VAL A 48 -12.09 8.62 8.93
C VAL A 48 -10.65 9.00 9.27
N ARG A 49 -10.39 9.50 10.48
CA ARG A 49 -9.02 9.80 10.94
C ARG A 49 -8.18 8.52 11.07
N LEU A 50 -8.77 7.44 11.58
CA LEU A 50 -8.09 6.16 11.75
C LEU A 50 -7.74 5.52 10.40
N THR A 51 -8.67 5.52 9.44
CA THR A 51 -8.43 4.99 8.09
C THR A 51 -7.39 5.83 7.34
N ALA A 52 -7.42 7.16 7.48
CA ALA A 52 -6.39 8.04 6.93
C ALA A 52 -5.00 7.74 7.52
N PHE A 53 -4.90 7.56 8.84
CA PHE A 53 -3.66 7.19 9.52
C PHE A 53 -3.09 5.86 9.00
N PHE A 54 -3.93 4.82 8.91
CA PHE A 54 -3.53 3.55 8.32
C PHE A 54 -3.09 3.69 6.86
N GLY A 55 -3.79 4.50 6.06
CA GLY A 55 -3.41 4.80 4.67
C GLY A 55 -2.03 5.42 4.54
N VAL A 56 -1.65 6.31 5.47
CA VAL A 56 -0.30 6.91 5.52
C VAL A 56 0.74 5.84 5.84
N VAL A 57 0.50 5.00 6.86
CA VAL A 57 1.41 3.91 7.23
C VAL A 57 1.62 2.96 6.06
N ILE A 58 0.56 2.53 5.40
CA ILE A 58 0.63 1.65 4.22
C ILE A 58 1.44 2.30 3.09
N SER A 59 1.24 3.60 2.85
CA SER A 59 1.95 4.32 1.79
C SER A 59 3.45 4.43 2.07
N ILE A 60 3.84 4.66 3.34
CA ILE A 60 5.25 4.68 3.75
C ILE A 60 5.89 3.30 3.55
N PHE A 61 5.20 2.23 3.96
CA PHE A 61 5.69 0.87 3.74
C PHE A 61 5.85 0.55 2.25
N ASN A 62 4.89 0.95 1.40
CA ASN A 62 4.98 0.79 -0.04
C ASN A 62 6.16 1.57 -0.65
N LEU A 63 6.46 2.76 -0.14
CA LEU A 63 7.59 3.56 -0.58
C LEU A 63 8.93 2.89 -0.22
N VAL A 64 9.08 2.45 1.02
CA VAL A 64 10.28 1.76 1.51
C VAL A 64 10.49 0.44 0.76
N ALA A 65 9.44 -0.36 0.60
CA ALA A 65 9.48 -1.59 -0.18
C ALA A 65 9.87 -1.31 -1.64
N GLY A 66 9.26 -0.29 -2.26
CA GLY A 66 9.59 0.11 -3.63
C GLY A 66 11.07 0.47 -3.80
N ILE A 67 11.64 1.26 -2.89
CA ILE A 67 13.06 1.65 -2.91
C ILE A 67 13.96 0.40 -2.75
N ILE A 68 13.66 -0.48 -1.80
CA ILE A 68 14.44 -1.70 -1.55
C ILE A 68 14.34 -2.67 -2.75
N GLY A 69 13.15 -2.79 -3.35
CA GLY A 69 12.89 -3.60 -4.53
C GLY A 69 13.63 -3.11 -5.77
N VAL A 70 13.68 -1.79 -6.00
CA VAL A 70 14.46 -1.20 -7.11
C VAL A 70 15.96 -1.36 -6.90
N ALA A 71 16.43 -1.23 -5.65
CA ALA A 71 17.84 -1.37 -5.31
C ALA A 71 18.34 -2.82 -5.34
N GLN A 72 17.43 -3.81 -5.30
CA GLN A 72 17.72 -5.25 -5.28
C GLN A 72 18.75 -5.69 -4.22
N ARG A 73 18.91 -4.91 -3.14
CA ARG A 73 20.01 -5.08 -2.17
C ARG A 73 19.86 -6.32 -1.29
N ASN A 74 18.63 -6.69 -0.95
CA ASN A 74 18.33 -7.82 -0.07
C ASN A 74 16.99 -8.47 -0.46
N LEU A 75 17.07 -9.54 -1.26
CA LEU A 75 15.89 -10.25 -1.78
C LEU A 75 15.01 -10.84 -0.67
N THR A 76 15.62 -11.31 0.43
CA THR A 76 14.88 -11.80 1.61
C THR A 76 14.07 -10.69 2.27
N LEU A 77 14.61 -9.47 2.36
CA LEU A 77 13.86 -8.31 2.87
C LEU A 77 12.74 -7.90 1.92
N CYS A 78 12.95 -7.98 0.60
CA CYS A 78 11.88 -7.72 -0.38
C CYS A 78 10.69 -8.68 -0.20
N VAL A 79 10.95 -9.97 0.00
CA VAL A 79 9.89 -10.98 0.23
C VAL A 79 9.15 -10.69 1.54
N ILE A 80 9.86 -10.37 2.62
CA ILE A 80 9.26 -10.00 3.91
C ILE A 80 8.38 -8.75 3.76
N PHE A 81 8.89 -7.69 3.12
CA PHE A 81 8.13 -6.46 2.88
C PHE A 81 6.89 -6.70 2.02
N GLY A 82 7.00 -7.53 0.98
CA GLY A 82 5.84 -7.89 0.15
C GLY A 82 4.76 -8.62 0.94
N GLY A 83 5.15 -9.54 1.84
CA GLY A 83 4.23 -10.22 2.75
C GLY A 83 3.54 -9.26 3.72
N ILE A 84 4.31 -8.33 4.32
CA ILE A 84 3.77 -7.30 5.22
C ILE A 84 2.78 -6.39 4.50
N MET A 85 3.08 -5.97 3.26
CA MET A 85 2.19 -5.15 2.44
C MET A 85 0.88 -5.86 2.12
N ILE A 86 0.91 -7.17 1.83
CA ILE A 86 -0.32 -7.95 1.63
C ILE A 86 -1.13 -8.00 2.93
N ALA A 87 -0.50 -8.30 4.07
CA ALA A 87 -1.18 -8.35 5.36
C ALA A 87 -1.84 -7.00 5.72
N LEU A 88 -1.11 -5.90 5.53
CA LEU A 88 -1.62 -4.54 5.71
C LEU A 88 -2.81 -4.23 4.80
N GLN A 89 -2.74 -4.64 3.52
CA GLN A 89 -3.82 -4.43 2.57
C GLN A 89 -5.06 -5.26 2.94
N VAL A 90 -4.89 -6.48 3.44
CA VAL A 90 -5.99 -7.33 3.93
C VAL A 90 -6.65 -6.68 5.15
N VAL A 91 -5.87 -6.16 6.10
CA VAL A 91 -6.41 -5.41 7.26
C VAL A 91 -7.21 -4.20 6.80
N ASN A 92 -6.68 -3.43 5.84
CA ASN A 92 -7.38 -2.28 5.28
C ASN A 92 -8.72 -2.67 4.62
N LEU A 93 -8.74 -3.77 3.87
CA LEU A 93 -9.98 -4.30 3.28
C LEU A 93 -10.99 -4.72 4.34
N ILE A 94 -10.58 -5.34 5.45
CA ILE A 94 -11.47 -5.70 6.56
C ILE A 94 -12.10 -4.45 7.16
N ILE A 95 -11.32 -3.39 7.37
CA ILE A 95 -11.82 -2.10 7.87
C ILE A 95 -12.84 -1.52 6.88
N LEU A 96 -12.53 -1.47 5.58
CA LEU A 96 -13.42 -0.98 4.52
C LEU A 96 -14.74 -1.77 4.43
N ILE A 97 -14.71 -3.09 4.64
CA ILE A 97 -15.91 -3.93 4.71
C ILE A 97 -16.73 -3.57 5.95
N SER A 98 -16.07 -3.41 7.10
CA SER A 98 -16.74 -3.03 8.36
C SER A 98 -17.38 -1.63 8.30
N THR A 99 -16.86 -0.72 7.48
CA THR A 99 -17.41 0.63 7.30
C THR A 99 -18.43 0.72 6.16
N GLY A 100 -18.68 -0.38 5.44
CA GLY A 100 -19.60 -0.41 4.30
C GLY A 100 -19.08 0.30 3.05
N GLU A 101 -17.80 0.69 3.01
CA GLU A 101 -17.17 1.39 1.88
C GLU A 101 -16.45 0.45 0.91
N PHE A 102 -16.70 -0.85 1.02
CA PHE A 102 -16.11 -1.84 0.13
C PHE A 102 -16.59 -1.63 -1.32
N THR A 103 -15.66 -1.23 -2.17
CA THR A 103 -15.89 -1.07 -3.61
C THR A 103 -14.97 -2.03 -4.37
N ALA A 104 -15.40 -2.54 -5.53
CA ALA A 104 -14.57 -3.36 -6.43
C ALA A 104 -13.20 -2.72 -6.76
N ARG A 105 -13.14 -1.37 -6.76
CA ARG A 105 -11.90 -0.59 -6.90
C ARG A 105 -10.86 -0.90 -5.81
N ASN A 106 -11.27 -1.25 -4.60
CA ASN A 106 -10.38 -1.53 -3.48
C ASN A 106 -9.59 -2.84 -3.70
N MET A 107 -10.10 -3.76 -4.53
CA MET A 107 -9.39 -4.99 -4.89
C MET A 107 -8.21 -4.74 -5.83
N ILE A 108 -8.26 -3.67 -6.64
CA ILE A 108 -7.14 -3.28 -7.51
C ILE A 108 -5.90 -2.89 -6.68
N GLY A 109 -6.11 -2.35 -5.48
CA GLY A 109 -5.04 -2.02 -4.54
C GLY A 109 -4.22 -3.22 -4.07
N VAL A 110 -4.74 -4.45 -4.20
CA VAL A 110 -4.04 -5.70 -3.82
C VAL A 110 -3.12 -6.20 -4.94
N VAL A 111 -3.36 -5.79 -6.19
CA VAL A 111 -2.58 -6.23 -7.35
C VAL A 111 -1.12 -5.79 -7.24
N LEU A 112 -0.85 -4.57 -6.75
CA LEU A 112 0.51 -4.08 -6.54
C LEU A 112 1.32 -4.90 -5.51
N PRO A 113 0.82 -5.13 -4.28
CA PRO A 113 1.48 -6.00 -3.31
C PRO A 113 1.76 -7.41 -3.86
N ILE A 114 0.81 -8.01 -4.59
CA ILE A 114 0.94 -9.35 -5.16
C ILE A 114 2.03 -9.37 -6.23
N THR A 115 2.01 -8.42 -7.18
CA THR A 115 3.03 -8.32 -8.24
C THR A 115 4.41 -8.01 -7.69
N TYR A 116 4.51 -7.22 -6.63
CA TYR A 116 5.76 -6.98 -5.92
C TYR A 116 6.29 -8.25 -5.25
N LEU A 117 5.44 -8.98 -4.51
CA LEU A 117 5.83 -10.22 -3.84
C LEU A 117 6.24 -11.31 -4.85
N LEU A 118 5.48 -11.48 -5.94
CA LEU A 118 5.83 -12.42 -7.01
C LEU A 118 7.18 -12.06 -7.65
N GLY A 119 7.41 -10.78 -7.93
CA GLY A 119 8.69 -10.30 -8.44
C GLY A 119 9.85 -10.59 -7.47
N ALA A 120 9.61 -10.47 -6.16
CA ALA A 120 10.62 -10.73 -5.13
C ALA A 120 10.91 -12.24 -4.96
N ILE A 121 9.88 -13.09 -5.03
CA ILE A 121 10.02 -14.55 -4.94
C ILE A 121 10.79 -15.09 -6.14
N VAL A 122 10.42 -14.67 -7.36
CA VAL A 122 11.12 -15.09 -8.59
C VAL A 122 12.58 -14.67 -8.57
N ALA A 123 12.85 -13.41 -8.19
CA ALA A 123 14.23 -12.93 -8.07
C ALA A 123 15.03 -13.67 -6.98
N LYS A 124 14.38 -14.12 -5.90
CA LYS A 124 15.03 -14.92 -4.85
C LYS A 124 15.32 -16.36 -5.31
N SER A 125 14.39 -17.02 -6.00
CA SER A 125 14.60 -18.40 -6.46
C SER A 125 15.68 -18.49 -7.54
N GLU A 126 15.84 -17.47 -8.37
CA GLU A 126 16.89 -17.43 -9.41
C GLU A 126 18.29 -17.07 -8.88
N ASN A 127 18.42 -16.41 -7.73
CA ASN A 127 19.73 -16.14 -7.09
C ASN A 127 20.20 -17.28 -6.16
N ALA A 128 19.39 -18.33 -6.04
CA ALA A 128 19.73 -19.53 -5.27
C ALA A 128 20.40 -20.63 -6.12
N TYR A 129 20.62 -20.38 -7.42
CA TYR A 129 21.34 -21.22 -8.38
C TYR A 129 22.45 -20.41 -9.05
#